data_AF-A0A7Y2IZC9-F1
#
_entry.id   AF-A0A7Y2IZC9-F1
#
_cell.length_a   1.000
_cell.length_b   1.000
_cell.length_c   1.000
_cell.angle_alpha   90.00
_cell.angle_beta   90.00
_cell.angle_gamma   90.00
#
_symmetry.space_group_name_H-M   'P 1'
#
loop_
_entity.id
_entity.type
_entity.pdbx_description
1 polymer ?
#
loop_
_entity_poly.entity_id
_entity_poly.type
_entity_poly.pdbx_seq_one_letter_code
_entity_poly.pdbx_strand_id
1 'polypeptide(L)'
;MPTQDQIRISNDRARPRIMELWWALRPLTSVIRFMNTGAHPDDETSAMLAAMAFRDGINLSYACSTRGEGGQNDIGTEAGADLGALRTREMERACDVLGMRMYWHSESPDDPITDFGFSKSGVETLGKWGHDRTLARFVEIIRTDKPDIICPTFLDISGQHGHHRAMTQAAHEVMAAAADPGFPSNLAPWQVKKLYLPAWSGAGQAYDDDEPPPPATLTVEASGRDAVSGWSWERIGQQSRAYHRTQGMGRWVPAGPGRDWPLHLSEAHVDGPDEALSSGLPATVGDLADLDGAGPIAGLLREAQSLIEAAVACYPTFSAVAKNAAEASFLVTRAIAECPEAVREDILHRLKAKQTQLAHVLRLALGVDARARTKDLWVHPGDTTEVAVELDPGEATAVETAFDLPQGWDQDGEAIKRGENAALTDPYRTAYDPLDPPAPALLVNIETGEAKVQARLPFEAPPVALPARLADITPERAILNTAHSSRSVSVTLSNIRPAGAEAQITVPDGWNAARTDTGFDLTLPEDAAEGLY
;
A
#
# COMPACT_ATOMS: atom_id res chain seq x y z
N MET A 1 13.56 -14.53 -20.42
CA MET A 1 12.99 -13.37 -19.69
C MET A 1 13.34 -12.10 -20.47
N PRO A 2 12.47 -11.07 -20.49
CA PRO A 2 12.78 -9.79 -21.12
C PRO A 2 14.02 -9.14 -20.48
N THR A 3 14.80 -8.40 -21.26
CA THR A 3 15.94 -7.60 -20.73
C THR A 3 15.42 -6.41 -19.91
N GLN A 4 16.28 -5.78 -19.10
CA GLN A 4 15.91 -4.57 -18.36
C GLN A 4 15.42 -3.45 -19.30
N ASP A 5 16.10 -3.23 -20.43
CA ASP A 5 15.66 -2.23 -21.42
C ASP A 5 14.30 -2.57 -22.03
N GLN A 6 14.02 -3.85 -22.31
CA GLN A 6 12.71 -4.28 -22.80
C GLN A 6 11.61 -4.05 -21.76
N ILE A 7 11.90 -4.26 -20.47
CA ILE A 7 10.98 -3.95 -19.37
C ILE A 7 10.73 -2.44 -19.32
N ARG A 8 11.78 -1.61 -19.38
CA ARG A 8 11.66 -0.13 -19.39
C ARG A 8 10.82 0.36 -20.55
N ILE A 9 11.10 -0.11 -21.77
CA ILE A 9 10.32 0.23 -22.98
C ILE A 9 8.85 -0.20 -22.83
N SER A 10 8.60 -1.38 -22.25
CA SER A 10 7.23 -1.86 -22.06
C SER A 10 6.47 -1.03 -21.01
N ASN A 11 7.13 -0.63 -19.92
CA ASN A 11 6.56 0.22 -18.88
C ASN A 11 6.23 1.61 -19.43
N ASP A 12 7.16 2.21 -20.16
CA ASP A 12 6.99 3.54 -20.79
C ASP A 12 5.81 3.55 -21.76
N ARG A 13 5.70 2.51 -22.61
CA ARG A 13 4.56 2.31 -23.52
C ARG A 13 3.23 2.12 -22.80
N ALA A 14 3.23 1.49 -21.63
CA ALA A 14 2.01 1.16 -20.90
C ALA A 14 1.37 2.38 -20.22
N ARG A 15 2.15 3.43 -19.95
CA ARG A 15 1.70 4.63 -19.23
C ARG A 15 2.06 5.91 -19.97
N PRO A 16 1.42 6.20 -21.11
CA PRO A 16 1.69 7.44 -21.82
C PRO A 16 1.36 8.65 -20.92
N ARG A 17 2.23 9.66 -20.91
CA ARG A 17 2.13 10.85 -20.03
C ARG A 17 0.75 11.52 -20.03
N ILE A 18 0.07 11.53 -21.17
CA ILE A 18 -1.28 12.10 -21.29
C ILE A 18 -2.31 11.33 -20.44
N MET A 19 -2.20 10.00 -20.37
CA MET A 19 -3.04 9.16 -19.51
C MET A 19 -2.67 9.35 -18.04
N GLU A 20 -1.38 9.39 -17.72
CA GLU A 20 -0.93 9.63 -16.35
C GLU A 20 -1.42 10.98 -15.83
N LEU A 21 -1.34 12.04 -16.66
CA LEU A 21 -1.86 13.35 -16.29
C LEU A 21 -3.38 13.32 -16.06
N TRP A 22 -4.14 12.62 -16.91
CA TRP A 22 -5.58 12.46 -16.72
C TRP A 22 -5.91 11.82 -15.37
N TRP A 23 -5.27 10.70 -15.03
CA TRP A 23 -5.50 10.03 -13.75
C TRP A 23 -4.98 10.82 -12.56
N ALA A 24 -3.86 11.55 -12.69
CA ALA A 24 -3.34 12.44 -11.66
C ALA A 24 -4.27 13.61 -11.32
N LEU A 25 -5.05 14.08 -12.30
CA LEU A 25 -6.04 15.15 -12.10
C LEU A 25 -7.28 14.68 -11.33
N ARG A 26 -7.63 13.39 -11.37
CA ARG A 26 -8.89 12.90 -10.77
C ARG A 26 -8.91 13.04 -9.25
N PRO A 27 -7.89 12.61 -8.49
CA PRO A 27 -7.88 12.78 -7.04
C PRO A 27 -7.99 14.24 -6.60
N LEU A 28 -7.66 15.23 -7.44
CA LEU A 28 -7.83 16.64 -7.08
C LEU A 28 -9.30 17.03 -6.89
N THR A 29 -10.25 16.38 -7.56
CA THR A 29 -11.67 16.77 -7.57
C THR A 29 -12.43 16.43 -6.30
N SER A 30 -11.85 15.60 -5.42
CA SER A 30 -12.51 15.23 -4.17
C SER A 30 -11.54 15.19 -2.98
N VAL A 31 -12.00 15.61 -1.81
CA VAL A 31 -11.25 15.46 -0.55
C VAL A 31 -11.72 14.25 0.27
N ILE A 32 -12.74 13.52 -0.20
CA ILE A 32 -13.30 12.35 0.49
C ILE A 32 -12.27 11.24 0.54
N ARG A 33 -12.21 10.55 1.68
CA ARG A 33 -11.29 9.44 1.95
C ARG A 33 -12.08 8.17 2.23
N PHE A 34 -11.84 7.14 1.43
CA PHE A 34 -12.54 5.86 1.51
C PHE A 34 -11.53 4.74 1.78
N MET A 35 -11.72 4.04 2.90
CA MET A 35 -10.92 2.89 3.28
C MET A 35 -11.69 1.61 3.01
N ASN A 36 -11.23 0.80 2.05
CA ASN A 36 -11.67 -0.59 1.94
C ASN A 36 -10.87 -1.43 2.94
N THR A 37 -11.47 -2.47 3.53
CA THR A 37 -10.74 -3.36 4.44
C THR A 37 -10.97 -4.81 4.08
N GLY A 38 -9.95 -5.64 4.21
CA GLY A 38 -10.05 -7.07 3.92
C GLY A 38 -9.00 -7.86 4.66
N ALA A 39 -9.05 -9.18 4.51
CA ALA A 39 -8.19 -10.04 5.28
C ALA A 39 -6.83 -10.25 4.61
N HIS A 40 -6.88 -10.39 3.29
CA HIS A 40 -5.79 -10.85 2.45
C HIS A 40 -5.50 -9.82 1.34
N PRO A 41 -4.26 -9.74 0.83
CA PRO A 41 -4.04 -9.10 -0.47
C PRO A 41 -4.88 -9.80 -1.54
N ASP A 42 -5.45 -9.08 -2.52
CA ASP A 42 -6.41 -9.55 -3.56
C ASP A 42 -7.91 -9.48 -3.25
N ASP A 43 -8.25 -9.29 -1.98
CA ASP A 43 -9.61 -9.08 -1.50
C ASP A 43 -10.16 -7.72 -1.96
N GLU A 44 -9.31 -6.75 -2.31
CA GLU A 44 -9.78 -5.41 -2.62
C GLU A 44 -10.82 -5.42 -3.76
N THR A 45 -11.89 -4.63 -3.62
CA THR A 45 -12.96 -4.59 -4.63
C THR A 45 -12.55 -3.73 -5.83
N SER A 46 -11.51 -4.16 -6.56
CA SER A 46 -10.67 -3.31 -7.42
C SER A 46 -11.45 -2.54 -8.50
N ALA A 47 -12.53 -3.12 -9.05
CA ALA A 47 -13.33 -2.47 -10.08
C ALA A 47 -14.22 -1.35 -9.53
N MET A 48 -14.82 -1.55 -8.35
CA MET A 48 -15.55 -0.50 -7.63
C MET A 48 -14.60 0.64 -7.25
N LEU A 49 -13.45 0.27 -6.70
CA LEU A 49 -12.40 1.20 -6.30
C LEU A 49 -11.86 2.00 -7.49
N ALA A 50 -11.67 1.38 -8.65
CA ALA A 50 -11.26 2.08 -9.87
C ALA A 50 -12.27 3.17 -10.28
N ALA A 51 -13.58 2.89 -10.20
CA ALA A 51 -14.61 3.90 -10.48
C ALA A 51 -14.54 5.04 -9.46
N MET A 52 -14.48 4.74 -8.16
CA MET A 52 -14.38 5.76 -7.11
C MET A 52 -13.14 6.66 -7.27
N ALA A 53 -11.97 6.08 -7.54
CA ALA A 53 -10.72 6.83 -7.68
C ALA A 53 -10.74 7.72 -8.94
N PHE A 54 -11.07 7.14 -10.09
CA PHE A 54 -10.84 7.81 -11.38
C PHE A 54 -12.06 8.53 -11.93
N ARG A 55 -13.29 8.12 -11.58
CA ARG A 55 -14.49 8.89 -11.89
C ARG A 55 -14.72 9.96 -10.84
N ASP A 56 -14.76 9.58 -9.57
CA ASP A 56 -15.23 10.44 -8.48
C ASP A 56 -14.10 11.21 -7.77
N GLY A 57 -12.84 10.83 -8.01
CA GLY A 57 -11.68 11.46 -7.38
C GLY A 57 -11.49 11.08 -5.91
N ILE A 58 -12.19 10.05 -5.43
CA ILE A 58 -12.13 9.63 -4.02
C ILE A 58 -10.73 9.11 -3.69
N ASN A 59 -10.20 9.55 -2.55
CA ASN A 59 -8.88 9.18 -2.08
C ASN A 59 -8.97 7.82 -1.39
N LEU A 60 -8.33 6.80 -1.97
CA LEU A 60 -8.46 5.45 -1.49
C LEU A 60 -7.37 5.06 -0.47
N SER A 61 -7.75 4.23 0.49
CA SER A 61 -6.85 3.43 1.31
C SER A 61 -7.38 2.00 1.43
N TYR A 62 -6.48 1.06 1.71
CA TYR A 62 -6.79 -0.34 2.00
C TYR A 62 -6.11 -0.75 3.30
N ALA A 63 -6.90 -1.24 4.26
CA ALA A 63 -6.39 -1.83 5.49
C ALA A 63 -6.55 -3.35 5.42
N CYS A 64 -5.44 -4.06 5.34
CA CYS A 64 -5.41 -5.52 5.20
C CYS A 64 -4.85 -6.17 6.47
N SER A 65 -5.47 -7.26 6.95
CA SER A 65 -4.98 -7.89 8.18
C SER A 65 -3.65 -8.61 8.01
N THR A 66 -3.59 -9.59 7.12
CA THR A 66 -2.47 -10.53 6.96
C THR A 66 -1.81 -10.33 5.61
N ARG A 67 -0.66 -10.95 5.36
CA ARG A 67 0.00 -10.89 4.04
C ARG A 67 -0.35 -12.08 3.15
N GLY A 68 -1.32 -12.91 3.56
CA GLY A 68 -1.72 -14.12 2.86
C GLY A 68 -0.67 -15.24 2.92
N GLU A 69 0.06 -15.32 4.03
CA GLU A 69 1.20 -16.20 4.29
C GLU A 69 0.83 -17.69 4.22
N GLY A 70 -0.40 -18.03 4.61
CA GLY A 70 -0.97 -19.38 4.59
C GLY A 70 -1.61 -19.78 3.27
N GLY A 71 -1.59 -18.90 2.26
CA GLY A 71 -2.18 -19.14 0.95
C GLY A 71 -1.33 -20.04 0.03
N GLN A 72 -1.93 -20.45 -1.09
CA GLN A 72 -1.22 -21.15 -2.17
C GLN A 72 -0.33 -20.18 -2.97
N ASN A 73 0.74 -20.69 -3.58
CA ASN A 73 1.61 -19.91 -4.47
C ASN A 73 1.60 -20.53 -5.88
N ASP A 74 0.91 -19.86 -6.81
CA ASP A 74 0.71 -20.35 -8.19
C ASP A 74 1.98 -20.31 -9.06
N ILE A 75 3.01 -19.55 -8.64
CA ILE A 75 4.18 -19.27 -9.46
C ILE A 75 5.52 -19.68 -8.83
N GLY A 76 5.50 -20.27 -7.63
CA GLY A 76 6.70 -20.55 -6.86
C GLY A 76 6.47 -21.51 -5.69
N THR A 77 7.49 -21.62 -4.83
CA THR A 77 7.50 -22.52 -3.67
C THR A 77 7.60 -21.78 -2.34
N GLU A 78 7.69 -20.45 -2.38
CA GLU A 78 7.70 -19.60 -1.20
C GLU A 78 6.39 -19.77 -0.42
N ALA A 79 6.50 -19.85 0.90
CA ALA A 79 5.38 -20.06 1.83
C ALA A 79 5.64 -19.30 3.13
N GLY A 80 4.60 -19.08 3.93
CA GLY A 80 4.74 -18.38 5.22
C GLY A 80 5.29 -16.97 5.03
N ALA A 81 6.31 -16.63 5.81
CA ALA A 81 6.93 -15.31 5.81
C ALA A 81 7.41 -14.87 4.42
N ASP A 82 8.06 -15.75 3.67
CA ASP A 82 8.63 -15.44 2.35
C ASP A 82 7.51 -15.13 1.34
N LEU A 83 6.40 -15.87 1.40
CA LEU A 83 5.23 -15.59 0.57
C LEU A 83 4.59 -14.25 0.93
N GLY A 84 4.47 -13.93 2.23
CA GLY A 84 3.95 -12.63 2.66
C GLY A 84 4.83 -11.45 2.22
N ALA A 85 6.16 -11.62 2.17
CA ALA A 85 7.07 -10.63 1.60
C ALA A 85 6.82 -10.42 0.09
N LEU A 86 6.64 -11.50 -0.68
CA LEU A 86 6.30 -11.41 -2.10
C LEU A 86 4.96 -10.70 -2.32
N ARG A 87 3.91 -11.13 -1.60
CA ARG A 87 2.55 -10.56 -1.70
C ARG A 87 2.49 -9.11 -1.24
N THR A 88 3.37 -8.69 -0.35
CA THR A 88 3.54 -7.25 -0.02
C THR A 88 3.89 -6.45 -1.28
N ARG A 89 4.84 -6.92 -2.07
CA ARG A 89 5.24 -6.25 -3.32
C ARG A 89 4.16 -6.33 -4.39
N GLU A 90 3.44 -7.45 -4.48
CA GLU A 90 2.30 -7.60 -5.40
C GLU A 90 1.19 -6.58 -5.07
N MET A 91 0.82 -6.48 -3.79
CA MET A 91 -0.18 -5.52 -3.31
C MET A 91 0.21 -4.07 -3.59
N GLU A 92 1.48 -3.71 -3.44
CA GLU A 92 1.95 -2.35 -3.73
C GLU A 92 1.86 -1.99 -5.21
N ARG A 93 2.17 -2.94 -6.08
CA ARG A 93 1.98 -2.74 -7.52
C ARG A 93 0.50 -2.65 -7.89
N ALA A 94 -0.37 -3.41 -7.21
CA ALA A 94 -1.82 -3.25 -7.34
C ALA A 94 -2.28 -1.85 -6.85
N CYS A 95 -1.72 -1.37 -5.74
CA CYS A 95 -1.95 -0.02 -5.21
C CYS A 95 -1.51 1.08 -6.19
N ASP A 96 -0.39 0.91 -6.89
CA ASP A 96 0.10 1.84 -7.93
C ASP A 96 -0.89 1.98 -9.11
N VAL A 97 -1.66 0.93 -9.42
CA VAL A 97 -2.69 0.96 -10.47
C VAL A 97 -3.92 1.75 -10.03
N LEU A 98 -4.35 1.59 -8.77
CA LEU A 98 -5.58 2.22 -8.27
C LEU A 98 -5.34 3.61 -7.63
N GLY A 99 -4.08 4.02 -7.43
CA GLY A 99 -3.76 5.20 -6.63
C GLY A 99 -4.20 5.05 -5.18
N MET A 100 -4.08 3.83 -4.64
CA MET A 100 -4.60 3.44 -3.34
C MET A 100 -3.48 3.33 -2.32
N ARG A 101 -3.68 3.87 -1.12
CA ARG A 101 -2.71 3.76 -0.03
C ARG A 101 -2.93 2.45 0.72
N MET A 102 -1.87 1.87 1.27
CA MET A 102 -1.91 0.56 1.90
C MET A 102 -1.52 0.63 3.37
N TYR A 103 -2.21 -0.12 4.20
CA TYR A 103 -1.91 -0.32 5.61
C TYR A 103 -2.05 -1.80 5.98
N TRP A 104 -1.04 -2.37 6.64
CA TRP A 104 -1.06 -3.73 7.16
C TRP A 104 -1.32 -3.73 8.66
N HIS A 105 -2.18 -4.64 9.12
CA HIS A 105 -2.29 -4.92 10.55
C HIS A 105 -1.12 -5.78 11.04
N SER A 106 -0.70 -6.76 10.23
CA SER A 106 0.51 -7.57 10.46
C SER A 106 1.78 -6.73 10.29
N GLU A 107 2.52 -6.55 11.39
CA GLU A 107 3.71 -5.67 11.43
C GLU A 107 5.03 -6.41 11.23
N SER A 108 5.04 -7.73 11.37
CA SER A 108 6.24 -8.54 11.20
C SER A 108 5.89 -9.99 10.85
N PRO A 109 6.85 -10.79 10.35
CA PRO A 109 6.63 -12.21 10.10
C PRO A 109 6.19 -13.02 11.33
N ASP A 110 6.54 -12.57 12.53
CA ASP A 110 6.23 -13.23 13.80
C ASP A 110 4.95 -12.66 14.47
N ASP A 111 4.25 -11.74 13.79
CA ASP A 111 3.03 -11.13 14.32
C ASP A 111 1.90 -12.18 14.39
N PRO A 112 1.14 -12.27 15.50
CA PRO A 112 0.00 -13.19 15.59
C PRO A 112 -1.09 -12.90 14.55
N ILE A 113 -1.19 -11.66 14.03
CA ILE A 113 -2.05 -11.31 12.90
C ILE A 113 -1.43 -11.88 11.62
N THR A 114 -1.62 -13.18 11.42
CA THR A 114 -1.07 -13.94 10.29
C THR A 114 -2.13 -14.84 9.68
N ASP A 115 -1.98 -15.16 8.39
CA ASP A 115 -2.83 -16.14 7.76
C ASP A 115 -2.43 -17.56 8.19
N PHE A 116 -3.18 -18.13 9.13
CA PHE A 116 -2.97 -19.49 9.63
C PHE A 116 -3.76 -20.55 8.85
N GLY A 117 -4.26 -20.22 7.66
CA GLY A 117 -5.09 -21.08 6.83
C GLY A 117 -6.58 -20.98 7.15
N PHE A 118 -7.33 -21.99 6.74
CA PHE A 118 -8.79 -21.92 6.69
C PHE A 118 -9.45 -21.91 8.08
N SER A 119 -10.21 -20.86 8.37
CA SER A 119 -11.19 -20.80 9.47
C SER A 119 -12.57 -20.44 8.92
N LYS A 120 -13.62 -20.77 9.67
CA LYS A 120 -14.99 -20.29 9.43
C LYS A 120 -15.48 -19.34 10.51
N SER A 121 -14.65 -18.95 11.48
CA SER A 121 -15.07 -18.21 12.67
C SER A 121 -14.23 -16.94 12.87
N GLY A 122 -14.88 -15.78 12.80
CA GLY A 122 -14.26 -14.50 13.16
C GLY A 122 -13.79 -14.47 14.61
N VAL A 123 -14.57 -15.05 15.53
CA VAL A 123 -14.23 -15.15 16.96
C VAL A 123 -12.98 -16.00 17.20
N GLU A 124 -12.86 -17.15 16.53
CA GLU A 124 -11.64 -17.98 16.61
C GLU A 124 -10.43 -17.21 16.07
N THR A 125 -10.62 -16.53 14.94
CA THR A 125 -9.58 -15.74 14.31
C THR A 125 -9.10 -14.62 15.22
N LEU A 126 -9.99 -13.79 15.77
CA LEU A 126 -9.64 -12.74 16.72
C LEU A 126 -9.04 -13.30 18.02
N GLY A 127 -9.44 -14.51 18.43
CA GLY A 127 -8.79 -15.22 19.53
C GLY A 127 -7.33 -15.60 19.25
N LYS A 128 -7.00 -15.97 18.00
CA LYS A 128 -5.63 -16.31 17.57
C LYS A 128 -4.78 -15.06 17.30
N TRP A 129 -5.33 -14.08 16.59
CA TRP A 129 -4.66 -12.81 16.28
C TRP A 129 -4.48 -11.93 17.53
N GLY A 130 -5.31 -12.13 18.54
CA GLY A 130 -5.40 -11.27 19.71
C GLY A 130 -6.31 -10.08 19.43
N HIS A 131 -7.53 -10.14 19.96
CA HIS A 131 -8.57 -9.13 19.77
C HIS A 131 -8.07 -7.70 20.02
N ASP A 132 -7.56 -7.44 21.23
CA ASP A 132 -7.12 -6.10 21.64
C ASP A 132 -5.93 -5.59 20.82
N ARG A 133 -5.05 -6.51 20.40
CA ARG A 133 -3.90 -6.22 19.53
C ARG A 133 -4.35 -5.80 18.12
N THR A 134 -5.32 -6.52 17.56
CA THR A 134 -5.94 -6.19 16.27
C THR A 134 -6.65 -4.84 16.33
N LEU A 135 -7.49 -4.63 17.35
CA LEU A 135 -8.23 -3.38 17.51
C LEU A 135 -7.30 -2.18 17.72
N ALA A 136 -6.26 -2.31 18.55
CA ALA A 136 -5.29 -1.23 18.78
C ALA A 136 -4.58 -0.80 17.49
N ARG A 137 -4.18 -1.77 16.67
CA ARG A 137 -3.55 -1.50 15.38
C ARG A 137 -4.52 -0.89 14.38
N PHE A 138 -5.76 -1.34 14.35
CA PHE A 138 -6.77 -0.75 13.48
C PHE A 138 -7.09 0.70 13.89
N VAL A 139 -7.12 1.01 15.20
CA VAL A 139 -7.22 2.39 15.69
C VAL A 139 -6.05 3.24 15.22
N GLU A 140 -4.82 2.73 15.29
CA GLU A 140 -3.63 3.42 14.78
C GLU A 140 -3.75 3.72 13.28
N ILE A 141 -4.18 2.74 12.48
CA ILE A 141 -4.41 2.90 11.03
C ILE A 141 -5.46 3.98 10.77
N ILE A 142 -6.61 3.94 11.45
CA ILE A 142 -7.68 4.93 11.27
C ILE A 142 -7.25 6.33 11.70
N ARG A 143 -6.54 6.48 12.83
CA ARG A 143 -6.09 7.79 13.30
C ARG A 143 -4.93 8.35 12.46
N THR A 144 -4.18 7.50 11.80
CA THR A 144 -3.14 7.89 10.83
C THR A 144 -3.76 8.30 9.48
N ASP A 145 -4.63 7.45 8.93
CA ASP A 145 -5.22 7.65 7.61
C ASP A 145 -6.37 8.67 7.60
N LYS A 146 -7.11 8.77 8.70
CA LYS A 146 -8.30 9.62 8.85
C LYS A 146 -9.34 9.42 7.73
N PRO A 147 -9.85 8.19 7.50
CA PRO A 147 -10.86 7.95 6.46
C PRO A 147 -12.22 8.52 6.87
N ASP A 148 -12.97 9.06 5.91
CA ASP A 148 -14.38 9.44 6.12
C ASP A 148 -15.27 8.21 6.18
N ILE A 149 -14.94 7.21 5.36
CA ILE A 149 -15.76 6.04 5.12
C ILE A 149 -14.88 4.80 5.26
N ILE A 150 -15.37 3.81 6.00
CA ILE A 150 -14.80 2.45 6.01
C ILE A 150 -15.79 1.48 5.34
N CYS A 151 -15.27 0.51 4.61
CA CYS A 151 -16.06 -0.53 3.97
C CYS A 151 -15.29 -1.86 3.95
N PRO A 152 -15.61 -2.81 4.84
CA PRO A 152 -15.17 -4.19 4.70
C PRO A 152 -15.57 -4.76 3.34
N THR A 153 -14.69 -5.54 2.73
CA THR A 153 -14.98 -6.26 1.47
C THR A 153 -16.04 -7.34 1.67
N PHE A 154 -16.08 -7.93 2.86
CA PHE A 154 -16.87 -9.13 3.18
C PHE A 154 -17.83 -8.89 4.34
N LEU A 155 -18.70 -9.87 4.59
CA LEU A 155 -19.69 -9.84 5.65
C LEU A 155 -19.23 -10.72 6.83
N ASP A 156 -19.69 -10.41 8.05
CA ASP A 156 -19.61 -11.37 9.16
C ASP A 156 -20.83 -12.29 9.15
N ILE A 157 -20.88 -13.22 8.19
CA ILE A 157 -21.92 -14.24 8.12
C ILE A 157 -21.31 -15.63 8.07
N SER A 158 -22.10 -16.62 8.53
CA SER A 158 -21.69 -18.02 8.43
C SER A 158 -21.51 -18.42 6.96
N GLY A 159 -20.51 -19.27 6.72
CA GLY A 159 -20.11 -19.69 5.37
C GLY A 159 -18.84 -18.99 4.86
N GLN A 160 -18.62 -17.73 5.22
CA GLN A 160 -17.43 -16.96 4.81
C GLN A 160 -16.19 -17.32 5.64
N HIS A 161 -15.01 -16.98 5.08
CA HIS A 161 -13.73 -17.22 5.72
C HIS A 161 -13.61 -16.47 7.05
N GLY A 162 -13.10 -17.13 8.09
CA GLY A 162 -12.98 -16.58 9.44
C GLY A 162 -12.19 -15.27 9.51
N HIS A 163 -11.14 -15.13 8.68
CA HIS A 163 -10.39 -13.88 8.58
C HIS A 163 -11.20 -12.71 8.02
N HIS A 164 -12.01 -12.95 6.99
CA HIS A 164 -12.91 -11.93 6.43
C HIS A 164 -13.92 -11.47 7.46
N ARG A 165 -14.52 -12.43 8.17
CA ARG A 165 -15.47 -12.19 9.26
C ARG A 165 -14.85 -11.39 10.40
N ALA A 166 -13.63 -11.73 10.82
CA ALA A 166 -12.89 -11.00 11.85
C ALA A 166 -12.66 -9.53 11.48
N MET A 167 -12.32 -9.26 10.20
CA MET A 167 -12.17 -7.89 9.72
C MET A 167 -13.47 -7.09 9.74
N THR A 168 -14.60 -7.72 9.39
CA THR A 168 -15.91 -7.06 9.47
C THR A 168 -16.33 -6.81 10.93
N GLN A 169 -16.09 -7.76 11.85
CA GLN A 169 -16.29 -7.57 13.29
C GLN A 169 -15.46 -6.39 13.81
N ALA A 170 -14.15 -6.38 13.51
CA ALA A 170 -13.24 -5.32 13.94
C ALA A 170 -13.62 -3.94 13.36
N ALA A 171 -14.19 -3.89 12.15
CA ALA A 171 -14.63 -2.64 11.53
C ALA A 171 -15.78 -1.95 12.28
N HIS A 172 -16.69 -2.72 12.89
CA HIS A 172 -17.72 -2.16 13.77
C HIS A 172 -17.11 -1.59 15.06
N GLU A 173 -16.20 -2.32 15.69
CA GLU A 173 -15.62 -1.91 16.97
C GLU A 173 -14.67 -0.72 16.84
N VAL A 174 -13.85 -0.71 15.79
CA VAL A 174 -12.84 0.33 15.58
C VAL A 174 -13.46 1.69 15.35
N MET A 175 -14.68 1.77 14.81
CA MET A 175 -15.37 3.03 14.55
C MET A 175 -15.58 3.83 15.85
N ALA A 176 -15.99 3.16 16.92
CA ALA A 176 -16.10 3.76 18.25
C ALA A 176 -14.73 3.95 18.92
N ALA A 177 -13.85 2.95 18.84
CA ALA A 177 -12.54 3.00 19.49
C ALA A 177 -11.62 4.10 18.93
N ALA A 178 -11.64 4.33 17.61
CA ALA A 178 -10.86 5.37 16.96
C ALA A 178 -11.33 6.78 17.34
N ALA A 179 -12.63 6.94 17.63
CA ALA A 179 -13.22 8.21 18.07
C ALA A 179 -13.00 8.51 19.57
N ASP A 180 -12.69 7.50 20.39
CA ASP A 180 -12.57 7.66 21.85
C ASP A 180 -11.23 8.32 22.27
N PRO A 181 -11.23 9.54 22.86
CA PRO A 181 -10.02 10.15 23.40
C PRO A 181 -9.37 9.35 24.55
N GLY A 182 -10.11 8.45 25.20
CA GLY A 182 -9.61 7.55 26.24
C GLY A 182 -8.89 6.30 25.70
N PHE A 183 -9.01 5.98 24.42
CA PHE A 183 -8.35 4.80 23.84
C PHE A 183 -6.82 4.98 23.82
N PRO A 184 -6.02 4.00 24.28
CA PRO A 184 -4.56 4.11 24.35
C PRO A 184 -3.91 4.28 22.97
N SER A 185 -3.59 5.52 22.60
CA SER A 185 -2.87 5.86 21.36
C SER A 185 -2.21 7.23 21.49
N ASN A 186 -1.09 7.43 20.79
CA ASN A 186 -0.41 8.73 20.69
C ASN A 186 -0.98 9.61 19.56
N LEU A 187 -1.98 9.13 18.82
CA LEU A 187 -2.61 9.84 17.72
C LEU A 187 -3.94 10.45 18.16
N ALA A 188 -4.27 11.61 17.58
CA ALA A 188 -5.53 12.29 17.82
C ALA A 188 -6.72 11.40 17.44
N PRO A 189 -7.83 11.41 18.22
CA PRO A 189 -9.02 10.65 17.88
C PRO A 189 -9.59 11.04 16.51
N TRP A 190 -10.22 10.07 15.85
CA TRP A 190 -10.85 10.29 14.56
C TRP A 190 -12.19 9.55 14.50
N GLN A 191 -13.26 10.30 14.29
CA GLN A 191 -14.59 9.75 14.05
C GLN A 191 -14.77 9.50 12.55
N VAL A 192 -14.68 8.23 12.16
CA VAL A 192 -15.16 7.78 10.85
C VAL A 192 -16.64 8.11 10.73
N LYS A 193 -17.08 8.60 9.58
CA LYS A 193 -18.42 9.14 9.39
C LYS A 193 -19.42 8.11 8.89
N LYS A 194 -18.98 7.12 8.11
CA LYS A 194 -19.85 6.07 7.58
C LYS A 194 -19.14 4.71 7.58
N LEU A 195 -19.89 3.67 7.92
CA LEU A 195 -19.52 2.27 7.70
C LEU A 195 -20.51 1.66 6.72
N TYR A 196 -19.99 1.24 5.56
CA TYR A 196 -20.74 0.45 4.59
C TYR A 196 -20.36 -1.02 4.67
N LEU A 197 -21.32 -1.87 4.32
CA LEU A 197 -21.13 -3.29 4.06
C LEU A 197 -21.51 -3.59 2.60
N PRO A 198 -20.93 -4.65 1.98
CA PRO A 198 -21.39 -5.09 0.68
C PRO A 198 -22.84 -5.57 0.76
N ALA A 199 -23.71 -5.08 -0.13
CA ALA A 199 -25.08 -5.61 -0.29
C ALA A 199 -25.12 -6.70 -1.38
N TRP A 200 -24.04 -7.48 -1.49
CA TRP A 200 -23.90 -8.64 -2.35
C TRP A 200 -23.22 -9.78 -1.59
N SER A 201 -23.39 -11.00 -2.09
CA SER A 201 -22.81 -12.21 -1.51
C SER A 201 -21.28 -12.20 -1.63
N GLY A 202 -20.59 -12.45 -0.51
CA GLY A 202 -19.14 -12.63 -0.47
C GLY A 202 -18.69 -14.04 -0.90
N ALA A 203 -19.64 -14.96 -1.02
CA ALA A 203 -19.37 -16.37 -1.26
C ALA A 203 -18.76 -16.71 -2.63
N GLY A 204 -19.06 -15.90 -3.64
CA GLY A 204 -18.56 -16.13 -5.00
C GLY A 204 -18.87 -17.55 -5.51
N GLN A 205 -17.84 -18.28 -5.94
CA GLN A 205 -17.91 -19.71 -6.32
C GLN A 205 -17.29 -20.64 -5.26
N ALA A 206 -16.73 -20.08 -4.18
CA ALA A 206 -15.83 -20.79 -3.26
C ALA A 206 -16.44 -21.01 -1.87
N TYR A 207 -17.41 -20.18 -1.48
CA TYR A 207 -18.16 -20.33 -0.23
C TYR A 207 -19.65 -20.45 -0.53
N ASP A 208 -20.40 -21.01 0.41
CA ASP A 208 -21.87 -20.91 0.44
C ASP A 208 -22.19 -19.92 1.56
N ASP A 209 -22.69 -18.73 1.23
CA ASP A 209 -23.21 -17.81 2.24
C ASP A 209 -24.46 -18.45 2.87
N ASP A 210 -24.47 -18.63 4.18
CA ASP A 210 -25.61 -19.23 4.88
C ASP A 210 -26.79 -18.23 5.01
N GLU A 211 -26.53 -16.95 4.76
CA GLU A 211 -27.47 -15.83 4.93
C GLU A 211 -27.45 -14.90 3.70
N PRO A 212 -28.60 -14.32 3.28
CA PRO A 212 -28.61 -13.33 2.22
C PRO A 212 -27.88 -12.05 2.64
N PRO A 213 -27.26 -11.31 1.70
CA PRO A 213 -26.63 -10.03 2.01
C PRO A 213 -27.67 -9.00 2.50
N PRO A 214 -27.24 -7.98 3.26
CA PRO A 214 -28.14 -6.92 3.71
C PRO A 214 -28.71 -6.13 2.51
N PRO A 215 -29.88 -5.46 2.67
CA PRO A 215 -30.49 -4.69 1.59
C PRO A 215 -29.62 -3.50 1.20
N ALA A 216 -29.52 -3.23 -0.10
CA ALA A 216 -28.81 -2.07 -0.62
C ALA A 216 -29.49 -0.76 -0.16
N THR A 217 -28.70 0.18 0.36
CA THR A 217 -29.13 1.55 0.67
C THR A 217 -28.56 2.55 -0.32
N LEU A 218 -27.42 2.23 -0.94
CA LEU A 218 -26.72 3.05 -1.93
C LEU A 218 -26.15 2.13 -3.01
N THR A 219 -25.99 2.63 -4.23
CA THR A 219 -25.29 1.92 -5.29
C THR A 219 -24.13 2.76 -5.79
N VAL A 220 -22.94 2.17 -5.82
CA VAL A 220 -21.80 2.75 -6.52
C VAL A 220 -21.92 2.35 -7.98
N GLU A 221 -22.27 3.32 -8.81
CA GLU A 221 -22.49 3.15 -10.24
C GLU A 221 -21.17 2.86 -10.98
N ALA A 222 -20.56 1.68 -10.83
CA ALA A 222 -19.32 1.33 -11.52
C ALA A 222 -19.55 0.65 -12.88
N SER A 223 -20.77 0.67 -13.40
CA SER A 223 -21.00 0.48 -14.82
C SER A 223 -20.45 1.69 -15.60
N GLY A 224 -19.91 1.43 -16.78
CA GLY A 224 -19.27 2.41 -17.64
C GLY A 224 -17.77 2.21 -17.75
N ARG A 225 -17.09 3.30 -18.09
CA ARG A 225 -15.71 3.30 -18.56
C ARG A 225 -15.05 4.63 -18.23
N ASP A 226 -13.75 4.60 -18.09
CA ASP A 226 -12.94 5.80 -18.10
C ASP A 226 -13.00 6.46 -19.50
N ALA A 227 -13.31 7.75 -19.53
CA ALA A 227 -13.59 8.47 -20.79
C ALA A 227 -12.35 8.65 -21.68
N VAL A 228 -11.15 8.60 -21.09
CA VAL A 228 -9.90 8.84 -21.81
C VAL A 228 -9.25 7.53 -22.27
N SER A 229 -9.11 6.54 -21.39
CA SER A 229 -8.56 5.23 -21.75
C SER A 229 -9.54 4.35 -22.52
N GLY A 230 -10.84 4.57 -22.37
CA GLY A 230 -11.88 3.71 -22.93
C GLY A 230 -12.00 2.33 -22.25
N TRP A 231 -11.22 2.09 -21.19
CA TRP A 231 -11.31 0.87 -20.39
C TRP A 231 -12.50 0.95 -19.44
N SER A 232 -13.24 -0.16 -19.32
CA SER A 232 -14.24 -0.27 -18.26
C SER A 232 -13.57 -0.29 -16.89
N TRP A 233 -14.30 0.10 -15.86
CA TRP A 233 -13.81 0.05 -14.49
C TRP A 233 -13.40 -1.38 -14.09
N GLU A 234 -14.10 -2.41 -14.59
CA GLU A 234 -13.66 -3.81 -14.46
C GLU A 234 -12.31 -4.07 -15.10
N ARG A 235 -12.02 -3.51 -16.27
CA ARG A 235 -10.73 -3.74 -16.94
C ARG A 235 -9.60 -3.06 -16.19
N ILE A 236 -9.83 -1.86 -15.63
CA ILE A 236 -8.86 -1.20 -14.76
C ILE A 236 -8.67 -2.02 -13.48
N GLY A 237 -9.76 -2.50 -12.86
CA GLY A 237 -9.69 -3.40 -11.72
C GLY A 237 -8.90 -4.69 -12.01
N GLN A 238 -9.06 -5.30 -13.18
CA GLN A 238 -8.27 -6.47 -13.57
C GLN A 238 -6.79 -6.16 -13.83
N GLN A 239 -6.44 -4.93 -14.23
CA GLN A 239 -5.03 -4.51 -14.32
C GLN A 239 -4.37 -4.49 -12.92
N SER A 240 -5.10 -4.03 -11.90
CA SER A 240 -4.67 -4.12 -10.49
C SER A 240 -4.51 -5.57 -10.07
N ARG A 241 -5.56 -6.40 -10.27
CA ARG A 241 -5.55 -7.81 -9.82
C ARG A 241 -4.50 -8.67 -10.51
N ALA A 242 -4.05 -8.31 -11.72
CA ALA A 242 -2.98 -9.01 -12.43
C ALA A 242 -1.61 -8.93 -11.74
N TYR A 243 -1.43 -8.05 -10.75
CA TYR A 243 -0.22 -8.00 -9.94
C TYR A 243 -0.18 -9.06 -8.83
N HIS A 244 -1.32 -9.60 -8.40
CA HIS A 244 -1.41 -10.70 -7.43
C HIS A 244 -1.14 -12.05 -8.11
N ARG A 245 0.08 -12.21 -8.64
CA ARG A 245 0.47 -13.35 -9.49
C ARG A 245 0.60 -14.63 -8.69
N THR A 246 1.09 -14.57 -7.46
CA THR A 246 1.14 -15.72 -6.55
C THR A 246 -0.25 -16.29 -6.24
N GLN A 247 -1.31 -15.51 -6.48
CA GLN A 247 -2.70 -15.85 -6.21
C GLN A 247 -3.49 -16.23 -7.47
N GLY A 248 -2.83 -16.24 -8.65
CA GLY A 248 -3.50 -16.55 -9.92
C GLY A 248 -4.56 -15.53 -10.32
N MET A 249 -4.49 -14.31 -9.78
CA MET A 249 -5.51 -13.29 -10.00
C MET A 249 -5.23 -12.46 -11.26
N GLY A 250 -6.27 -11.73 -11.68
CA GLY A 250 -6.29 -11.02 -12.95
C GLY A 250 -6.79 -11.93 -14.08
N ARG A 251 -7.83 -11.49 -14.77
CA ARG A 251 -8.39 -12.21 -15.92
C ARG A 251 -8.81 -11.25 -17.01
N TRP A 252 -8.80 -11.75 -18.24
CA TRP A 252 -9.35 -11.01 -19.35
C TRP A 252 -10.87 -10.85 -19.20
N VAL A 253 -11.37 -9.63 -19.27
CA VAL A 253 -12.80 -9.31 -19.25
C VAL A 253 -13.22 -8.82 -20.64
N PRO A 254 -14.20 -9.49 -21.28
CA PRO A 254 -14.77 -9.03 -22.55
C PRO A 254 -15.27 -7.59 -22.47
N ALA A 255 -15.36 -6.92 -23.61
CA ALA A 255 -15.90 -5.56 -23.64
C ALA A 255 -17.37 -5.58 -23.18
N GLY A 256 -17.72 -4.71 -22.25
CA GLY A 256 -19.08 -4.63 -21.70
C GLY A 256 -19.24 -3.37 -20.85
N PRO A 257 -20.46 -3.09 -20.36
CA PRO A 257 -20.72 -1.96 -19.48
C PRO A 257 -20.14 -2.17 -18.08
N GLY A 258 -19.69 -3.37 -17.69
CA GLY A 258 -19.31 -3.60 -16.29
C GLY A 258 -20.50 -3.86 -15.39
N ARG A 259 -20.36 -3.66 -14.09
CA ARG A 259 -21.43 -3.80 -13.10
C ARG A 259 -21.38 -2.71 -12.03
N ASP A 260 -22.54 -2.43 -11.47
CA ASP A 260 -22.68 -1.56 -10.30
C ASP A 260 -22.50 -2.36 -9.01
N TRP A 261 -22.22 -1.64 -7.91
CA TRP A 261 -21.87 -2.23 -6.62
C TRP A 261 -22.82 -1.72 -5.54
N PRO A 262 -23.84 -2.51 -5.17
CA PRO A 262 -24.79 -2.10 -4.14
C PRO A 262 -24.16 -2.19 -2.74
N LEU A 263 -24.19 -1.10 -1.99
CA LEU A 263 -23.70 -1.02 -0.61
C LEU A 263 -24.87 -0.88 0.37
N HIS A 264 -24.64 -1.35 1.59
CA HIS A 264 -25.54 -1.18 2.72
C HIS A 264 -24.89 -0.26 3.75
N LEU A 265 -25.51 0.88 4.05
CA LEU A 265 -25.09 1.77 5.12
C LEU A 265 -25.45 1.13 6.46
N SER A 266 -24.44 0.63 7.18
CA SER A 266 -24.62 -0.01 8.47
C SER A 266 -24.61 0.98 9.63
N GLU A 267 -23.79 2.02 9.55
CA GLU A 267 -23.64 3.02 10.61
C GLU A 267 -23.24 4.38 10.00
N ALA A 268 -23.79 5.47 10.54
CA ALA A 268 -23.48 6.83 10.12
C ALA A 268 -23.43 7.81 11.30
N HIS A 269 -22.48 8.73 11.25
CA HIS A 269 -22.27 9.83 12.20
C HIS A 269 -22.37 11.19 11.49
N VAL A 270 -23.26 11.26 10.51
CA VAL A 270 -23.61 12.46 9.73
C VAL A 270 -25.13 12.51 9.56
N ASP A 271 -25.66 13.72 9.46
CA ASP A 271 -27.10 13.95 9.28
C ASP A 271 -27.55 13.80 7.83
N GLY A 272 -28.85 13.56 7.65
CA GLY A 272 -29.52 13.60 6.34
C GLY A 272 -29.63 12.23 5.65
N PRO A 273 -30.28 12.18 4.47
CA PRO A 273 -30.41 10.97 3.70
C PRO A 273 -29.07 10.59 3.02
N ASP A 274 -28.79 9.29 2.97
CA ASP A 274 -27.61 8.74 2.31
C ASP A 274 -27.86 8.51 0.82
N GLU A 275 -27.85 9.59 0.05
CA GLU A 275 -28.13 9.58 -1.40
C GLU A 275 -26.86 9.41 -2.25
N ALA A 276 -25.69 9.72 -1.69
CA ALA A 276 -24.39 9.57 -2.30
C ALA A 276 -23.32 9.28 -1.24
N LEU A 277 -22.18 8.73 -1.65
CA LEU A 277 -21.04 8.55 -0.74
C LEU A 277 -20.65 9.87 -0.05
N SER A 278 -20.76 10.99 -0.77
CA SER A 278 -20.49 12.34 -0.28
C SER A 278 -21.56 12.94 0.65
N SER A 279 -22.72 12.31 0.82
CA SER A 279 -23.81 12.85 1.65
C SER A 279 -23.31 13.15 3.07
N GLY A 280 -23.44 14.40 3.52
CA GLY A 280 -23.00 14.84 4.84
C GLY A 280 -21.48 15.02 5.01
N LEU A 281 -20.69 14.95 3.93
CA LEU A 281 -19.24 15.11 3.95
C LEU A 281 -18.79 16.30 3.10
N PRO A 282 -17.68 16.98 3.46
CA PRO A 282 -17.04 17.91 2.53
C PRO A 282 -16.52 17.11 1.32
N ALA A 283 -17.03 17.42 0.14
CA ALA A 283 -16.69 16.71 -1.08
C ALA A 283 -15.45 17.31 -1.76
N THR A 284 -15.27 18.63 -1.70
CA THR A 284 -14.22 19.35 -2.42
C THR A 284 -13.30 20.15 -1.49
N VAL A 285 -12.21 20.72 -2.02
CA VAL A 285 -11.35 21.63 -1.24
C VAL A 285 -12.13 22.88 -0.84
N GLY A 286 -13.05 23.34 -1.70
CA GLY A 286 -13.92 24.48 -1.44
C GLY A 286 -14.86 24.25 -0.26
N ASP A 287 -15.40 23.04 -0.12
CA ASP A 287 -16.35 22.70 0.97
C ASP A 287 -15.68 22.75 2.35
N LEU A 288 -14.35 22.55 2.42
CA LEU A 288 -13.60 22.71 3.67
C LEU A 288 -13.64 24.14 4.22
N ALA A 289 -13.96 25.13 3.37
CA ALA A 289 -14.14 26.52 3.78
C ALA A 289 -15.37 26.74 4.67
N ASP A 290 -16.31 25.81 4.66
CA ASP A 290 -17.57 25.90 5.39
C ASP A 290 -17.54 25.13 6.73
N LEU A 291 -16.42 24.46 7.04
CA LEU A 291 -16.20 23.86 8.35
C LEU A 291 -16.05 24.93 9.44
N ASP A 292 -16.56 24.63 10.63
CA ASP A 292 -16.45 25.55 11.77
C ASP A 292 -14.97 25.81 12.11
N GLY A 293 -14.62 27.08 12.31
CA GLY A 293 -13.24 27.52 12.52
C GLY A 293 -12.38 27.71 11.25
N ALA A 294 -12.85 27.35 10.05
CA ALA A 294 -12.09 27.49 8.79
C ALA A 294 -12.09 28.91 8.18
N GLY A 295 -12.87 29.84 8.76
CA GLY A 295 -13.05 31.22 8.27
C GLY A 295 -11.77 31.96 7.83
N PRO A 296 -10.64 31.90 8.59
CA PRO A 296 -9.39 32.56 8.20
C PRO A 296 -8.79 32.10 6.87
N ILE A 297 -9.00 30.83 6.46
CA ILE A 297 -8.46 30.26 5.22
C ILE A 297 -9.53 30.04 4.13
N ALA A 298 -10.79 30.36 4.41
CA ALA A 298 -11.93 30.08 3.53
C ALA A 298 -11.78 30.68 2.11
N GLY A 299 -11.19 31.88 1.99
CA GLY A 299 -10.91 32.49 0.70
C GLY A 299 -9.91 31.69 -0.13
N LEU A 300 -8.81 31.25 0.49
CA LEU A 300 -7.77 30.45 -0.15
C LEU A 300 -8.34 29.11 -0.66
N LEU A 301 -9.18 28.47 0.14
CA LEU A 301 -9.78 27.16 -0.19
C LEU A 301 -10.73 27.24 -1.39
N ARG A 302 -11.60 28.27 -1.42
CA ARG A 302 -12.55 28.46 -2.54
C ARG A 302 -11.84 28.84 -3.84
N GLU A 303 -10.81 29.68 -3.75
CA GLU A 303 -10.02 30.05 -4.93
C GLU A 303 -9.19 28.86 -5.44
N ALA A 304 -8.56 28.09 -4.54
CA ALA A 304 -7.88 26.86 -4.90
C ALA A 304 -8.82 25.84 -5.59
N GLN A 305 -10.07 25.72 -5.10
CA GLN A 305 -11.08 24.88 -5.74
C GLN A 305 -11.37 25.30 -7.18
N SER A 306 -11.60 26.60 -7.43
CA SER A 306 -11.84 27.11 -8.79
C SER A 306 -10.65 26.85 -9.72
N LEU A 307 -9.42 26.96 -9.22
CA LEU A 307 -8.21 26.67 -10.00
C LEU A 307 -8.04 25.17 -10.26
N ILE A 308 -8.40 24.30 -9.30
CA ILE A 308 -8.43 22.85 -9.51
C ILE A 308 -9.44 22.50 -10.62
N GLU A 309 -10.64 23.06 -10.58
CA GLU A 309 -11.66 22.86 -11.62
C GLU A 309 -11.18 23.34 -12.99
N ALA A 310 -10.53 24.51 -13.03
CA ALA A 310 -9.92 25.02 -14.25
C ALA A 310 -8.81 24.11 -14.78
N ALA A 311 -7.93 23.59 -13.91
CA ALA A 311 -6.89 22.64 -14.30
C ALA A 311 -7.48 21.37 -14.93
N VAL A 312 -8.52 20.80 -14.31
CA VAL A 312 -9.22 19.62 -14.85
C VAL A 312 -9.89 19.94 -16.19
N ALA A 313 -10.56 21.08 -16.31
CA ALA A 313 -11.24 21.50 -17.54
C ALA A 313 -10.28 21.82 -18.70
N CYS A 314 -9.05 22.23 -18.40
CA CYS A 314 -8.02 22.51 -19.41
C CYS A 314 -7.36 21.26 -20.00
N TYR A 315 -7.58 20.07 -19.44
CA TYR A 315 -7.09 18.83 -20.04
C TYR A 315 -7.66 18.66 -21.47
N PRO A 316 -6.86 18.30 -22.50
CA PRO A 316 -5.48 17.79 -22.43
C PRO A 316 -4.37 18.85 -22.67
N THR A 317 -4.65 20.15 -22.55
CA THR A 317 -3.66 21.21 -22.78
C THR A 317 -2.69 21.34 -21.59
N PHE A 318 -1.59 20.59 -21.62
CA PHE A 318 -0.54 20.51 -20.59
C PHE A 318 -0.14 21.85 -19.96
N SER A 319 0.19 22.85 -20.76
CA SER A 319 0.62 24.18 -20.25
C SER A 319 -0.49 24.92 -19.50
N ALA A 320 -1.75 24.79 -19.94
CA ALA A 320 -2.89 25.38 -19.25
C ALA A 320 -3.23 24.62 -17.95
N VAL A 321 -3.06 23.29 -17.94
CA VAL A 321 -3.15 22.47 -16.72
C VAL A 321 -2.07 22.91 -15.73
N ALA A 322 -0.81 23.00 -16.17
CA ALA A 322 0.33 23.38 -15.33
C ALA A 322 0.12 24.77 -14.70
N LYS A 323 -0.35 25.76 -15.47
CA LYS A 323 -0.63 27.10 -14.97
C LYS A 323 -1.62 27.07 -13.79
N ASN A 324 -2.80 26.48 -13.99
CA ASN A 324 -3.84 26.45 -12.96
C ASN A 324 -3.42 25.60 -11.75
N ALA A 325 -2.72 24.48 -11.98
CA ALA A 325 -2.21 23.64 -10.89
C ALA A 325 -1.13 24.34 -10.06
N ALA A 326 -0.31 25.21 -10.68
CA ALA A 326 0.71 25.99 -9.98
C ALA A 326 0.07 27.01 -9.03
N GLU A 327 -0.90 27.77 -9.52
CA GLU A 327 -1.64 28.75 -8.71
C GLU A 327 -2.42 28.04 -7.58
N ALA A 328 -3.08 26.90 -7.87
CA ALA A 328 -3.75 26.10 -6.85
C ALA A 328 -2.79 25.59 -5.77
N SER A 329 -1.60 25.10 -6.17
CA SER A 329 -0.57 24.59 -5.24
C SER A 329 -0.06 25.68 -4.30
N PHE A 330 0.12 26.90 -4.81
CA PHE A 330 0.49 28.05 -4.01
C PHE A 330 -0.58 28.35 -2.94
N LEU A 331 -1.86 28.39 -3.32
CA LEU A 331 -2.96 28.65 -2.39
C LEU A 331 -3.14 27.54 -1.35
N VAL A 332 -3.03 26.27 -1.76
CA VAL A 332 -3.08 25.12 -0.83
C VAL A 332 -1.92 25.19 0.18
N THR A 333 -0.72 25.51 -0.29
CA THR A 333 0.46 25.65 0.59
C THR A 333 0.27 26.78 1.60
N ARG A 334 -0.31 27.91 1.17
CA ARG A 334 -0.69 29.00 2.08
C ARG A 334 -1.77 28.57 3.08
N ALA A 335 -2.81 27.89 2.63
CA ALA A 335 -3.88 27.39 3.50
C ALA A 335 -3.35 26.41 4.56
N ILE A 336 -2.34 25.59 4.22
CA ILE A 336 -1.63 24.74 5.19
C ILE A 336 -0.92 25.58 6.25
N ALA A 337 -0.16 26.59 5.83
CA ALA A 337 0.62 27.44 6.73
C ALA A 337 -0.27 28.31 7.64
N GLU A 338 -1.40 28.76 7.11
CA GLU A 338 -2.37 29.63 7.80
C GLU A 338 -3.48 28.82 8.51
N CYS A 339 -3.39 27.47 8.53
CA CYS A 339 -4.44 26.58 9.04
C CYS A 339 -4.72 26.79 10.54
N PRO A 340 -5.94 27.22 10.92
CA PRO A 340 -6.29 27.46 12.31
C PRO A 340 -6.24 26.19 13.15
N GLU A 341 -5.75 26.28 14.39
CA GLU A 341 -5.65 25.15 15.32
C GLU A 341 -6.98 24.41 15.51
N ALA A 342 -8.07 25.17 15.64
CA ALA A 342 -9.39 24.64 15.98
C ALA A 342 -9.97 23.66 14.94
N VAL A 343 -9.53 23.74 13.68
CA VAL A 343 -10.03 22.92 12.56
C VAL A 343 -8.91 22.07 11.94
N ARG A 344 -7.72 22.11 12.53
CA ARG A 344 -6.51 21.53 11.95
C ARG A 344 -6.64 20.02 11.74
N GLU A 345 -7.21 19.31 12.72
CA GLU A 345 -7.32 17.87 12.67
C GLU A 345 -8.20 17.37 11.51
N ASP A 346 -9.22 18.16 11.13
CA ASP A 346 -10.19 17.85 10.07
C ASP A 346 -9.70 18.26 8.66
N ILE A 347 -8.89 19.31 8.55
CA ILE A 347 -8.50 19.91 7.27
C ILE A 347 -7.05 19.56 6.86
N LEU A 348 -6.09 19.57 7.80
CA LEU A 348 -4.67 19.59 7.45
C LEU A 348 -4.23 18.35 6.67
N HIS A 349 -4.74 17.18 7.03
CA HIS A 349 -4.41 15.92 6.35
C HIS A 349 -4.91 15.92 4.89
N ARG A 350 -6.05 16.56 4.61
CA ARG A 350 -6.61 16.71 3.26
C ARG A 350 -5.79 17.70 2.44
N LEU A 351 -5.41 18.83 3.01
CA LEU A 351 -4.58 19.83 2.30
C LEU A 351 -3.19 19.28 1.99
N LYS A 352 -2.57 18.53 2.90
CA LYS A 352 -1.30 17.83 2.63
C LYS A 352 -1.44 16.83 1.48
N ALA A 353 -2.52 16.05 1.46
CA ALA A 353 -2.79 15.16 0.32
C ALA A 353 -2.93 15.95 -1.00
N LYS A 354 -3.61 17.10 -0.99
CA LYS A 354 -3.71 17.99 -2.16
C LYS A 354 -2.37 18.56 -2.59
N GLN A 355 -1.50 18.94 -1.65
CA GLN A 355 -0.16 19.43 -1.94
C GLN A 355 0.65 18.36 -2.70
N THR A 356 0.66 17.12 -2.21
CA THR A 356 1.33 15.99 -2.89
C THR A 356 0.73 15.70 -4.27
N GLN A 357 -0.61 15.70 -4.37
CA GLN A 357 -1.30 15.48 -5.66
C GLN A 357 -1.01 16.58 -6.68
N LEU A 358 -1.00 17.85 -6.26
CA LEU A 358 -0.68 18.98 -7.12
C LEU A 358 0.78 18.95 -7.55
N ALA A 359 1.70 18.55 -6.68
CA ALA A 359 3.10 18.33 -7.06
C ALA A 359 3.24 17.24 -8.15
N HIS A 360 2.49 16.14 -8.01
CA HIS A 360 2.45 15.08 -9.02
C HIS A 360 1.86 15.54 -10.36
N VAL A 361 0.75 16.29 -10.32
CA VAL A 361 0.14 16.89 -11.53
C VAL A 361 1.09 17.88 -12.19
N LEU A 362 1.75 18.76 -11.43
CA LEU A 362 2.70 19.73 -11.97
C LEU A 362 3.88 19.07 -12.65
N ARG A 363 4.47 18.04 -12.03
CA ARG A 363 5.54 17.23 -12.63
C ARG A 363 5.13 16.71 -14.01
N LEU A 364 3.95 16.08 -14.10
CA LEU A 364 3.44 15.51 -15.35
C LEU A 364 3.04 16.58 -16.38
N ALA A 365 2.40 17.67 -15.93
CA ALA A 365 1.91 18.74 -16.79
C ALA A 365 3.05 19.56 -17.42
N LEU A 366 4.13 19.81 -16.65
CA LEU A 366 5.35 20.46 -17.15
C LEU A 366 6.23 19.51 -17.94
N GLY A 367 5.96 18.20 -17.90
CA GLY A 367 6.77 17.20 -18.59
C GLY A 367 8.11 16.93 -17.92
N VAL A 368 8.22 17.15 -16.60
CA VAL A 368 9.42 16.79 -15.84
C VAL A 368 9.50 15.26 -15.71
N ASP A 369 10.47 14.64 -16.37
CA ASP A 369 10.78 13.22 -16.22
C ASP A 369 12.06 13.06 -15.40
N ALA A 370 12.03 12.19 -14.40
CA ALA A 370 13.17 11.95 -13.54
C ALA A 370 13.18 10.50 -13.06
N ARG A 371 14.35 9.87 -13.09
CA ARG A 371 14.51 8.45 -12.72
C ARG A 371 15.82 8.27 -11.96
N ALA A 372 15.82 7.41 -10.96
CA ALA A 372 17.00 7.01 -10.21
C ALA A 372 17.13 5.49 -10.17
N ARG A 373 18.35 4.98 -10.34
CA ARG A 373 18.65 3.55 -10.36
C ARG A 373 20.00 3.27 -9.71
N THR A 374 20.04 2.35 -8.76
CA THR A 374 21.34 1.86 -8.26
C THR A 374 21.98 0.91 -9.26
N LYS A 375 23.30 0.94 -9.33
CA LYS A 375 24.10 -0.02 -10.09
C LYS A 375 24.04 -1.41 -9.49
N ASP A 376 24.17 -1.49 -8.16
CA ASP A 376 24.09 -2.74 -7.40
C ASP A 376 22.78 -2.78 -6.63
N LEU A 377 22.06 -3.90 -6.75
CA LEU A 377 20.82 -4.11 -6.03
C LEU A 377 21.07 -4.56 -4.60
N TRP A 378 22.09 -5.38 -4.37
CA TRP A 378 22.35 -6.01 -3.06
C TRP A 378 23.57 -5.34 -2.42
N VAL A 379 23.38 -4.68 -1.28
CA VAL A 379 24.41 -3.80 -0.68
C VAL A 379 24.73 -4.25 0.75
N HIS A 380 25.95 -4.72 0.97
CA HIS A 380 26.46 -5.10 2.30
C HIS A 380 26.90 -3.86 3.11
N PRO A 381 27.13 -3.99 4.42
CA PRO A 381 27.55 -2.84 5.21
C PRO A 381 28.93 -2.37 4.77
N GLY A 382 29.10 -1.05 4.67
CA GLY A 382 30.32 -0.43 4.18
C GLY A 382 30.41 -0.30 2.65
N ASP A 383 29.57 -1.03 1.90
CA ASP A 383 29.52 -0.95 0.45
C ASP A 383 29.02 0.42 -0.03
N THR A 384 29.52 0.82 -1.19
CA THR A 384 29.06 1.99 -1.94
C THR A 384 28.54 1.53 -3.29
N THR A 385 27.39 2.06 -3.73
CA THR A 385 26.85 1.81 -5.07
C THR A 385 26.52 3.12 -5.78
N GLU A 386 26.88 3.19 -7.07
CA GLU A 386 26.59 4.34 -7.93
C GLU A 386 25.07 4.45 -8.18
N VAL A 387 24.54 5.68 -8.19
CA VAL A 387 23.15 5.98 -8.53
C VAL A 387 23.11 6.74 -9.84
N ALA A 388 22.61 6.10 -10.90
CA ALA A 388 22.34 6.78 -12.15
C ALA A 388 21.06 7.60 -12.03
N VAL A 389 21.16 8.91 -12.25
CA VAL A 389 20.02 9.83 -12.30
C VAL A 389 19.82 10.30 -13.75
N GLU A 390 18.61 10.08 -14.27
CA GLU A 390 18.16 10.60 -15.55
C GLU A 390 17.17 11.74 -15.25
N LEU A 391 17.33 12.91 -15.87
CA LEU A 391 16.46 14.08 -15.66
C LEU A 391 16.20 14.81 -16.99
N ASP A 392 14.92 15.01 -17.29
CA ASP A 392 14.41 15.99 -18.24
C ASP A 392 13.62 17.04 -17.45
N PRO A 393 14.08 18.31 -17.39
CA PRO A 393 13.39 19.36 -16.64
C PRO A 393 12.08 19.83 -17.29
N GLY A 394 11.77 19.41 -18.52
CA GLY A 394 10.56 19.80 -19.23
C GLY A 394 10.41 21.32 -19.36
N GLU A 395 9.20 21.81 -19.13
CA GLU A 395 8.83 23.24 -19.18
C GLU A 395 8.93 23.94 -17.82
N ALA A 396 9.50 23.30 -16.79
CA ALA A 396 9.71 23.93 -15.49
C ALA A 396 10.75 25.06 -15.56
N THR A 397 10.64 26.06 -14.67
CA THR A 397 11.61 27.17 -14.61
C THR A 397 12.94 26.69 -14.02
N ALA A 398 12.88 25.83 -13.00
CA ALA A 398 14.02 25.14 -12.44
C ALA A 398 13.60 23.76 -11.91
N VAL A 399 14.52 22.78 -12.01
CA VAL A 399 14.35 21.45 -11.41
C VAL A 399 15.66 21.06 -10.74
N GLU A 400 15.56 20.66 -9.47
CA GLU A 400 16.68 20.14 -8.69
C GLU A 400 16.32 18.78 -8.13
N THR A 401 17.27 17.84 -8.17
CA THR A 401 17.11 16.51 -7.60
C THR A 401 17.93 16.35 -6.33
N ALA A 402 17.39 15.59 -5.39
CA ALA A 402 18.08 15.16 -4.18
C ALA A 402 17.68 13.73 -3.85
N PHE A 403 18.50 13.04 -3.06
CA PHE A 403 18.13 11.73 -2.52
C PHE A 403 17.54 11.89 -1.12
N ASP A 404 16.41 11.25 -0.89
CA ASP A 404 16.02 10.89 0.48
C ASP A 404 16.50 9.47 0.76
N LEU A 405 17.35 9.32 1.77
CA LEU A 405 18.03 8.07 2.08
C LEU A 405 17.57 7.53 3.44
N PRO A 406 17.44 6.19 3.60
CA PRO A 406 17.13 5.60 4.89
C PRO A 406 18.20 5.93 5.93
N GLN A 407 17.81 5.90 7.21
CA GLN A 407 18.76 6.12 8.31
C GLN A 407 19.99 5.20 8.20
N GLY A 408 21.18 5.79 8.35
CA GLY A 408 22.46 5.08 8.27
C GLY A 408 23.02 4.94 6.86
N TRP A 409 22.36 5.50 5.85
CA TRP A 409 22.91 5.68 4.51
C TRP A 409 23.40 7.11 4.31
N ASP A 410 24.50 7.26 3.58
CA ASP A 410 25.11 8.54 3.25
C ASP A 410 25.23 8.69 1.74
N GLN A 411 25.14 9.93 1.24
CA GLN A 411 25.45 10.25 -0.14
C GLN A 411 26.94 10.62 -0.27
N ASP A 412 27.61 10.04 -1.27
CA ASP A 412 28.98 10.37 -1.67
C ASP A 412 29.01 10.69 -3.17
N GLY A 413 28.84 11.97 -3.50
CA GLY A 413 28.69 12.42 -4.90
C GLY A 413 27.44 11.81 -5.56
N GLU A 414 27.64 11.08 -6.66
CA GLU A 414 26.60 10.33 -7.37
C GLU A 414 26.40 8.91 -6.84
N ALA A 415 27.09 8.53 -5.77
CA ALA A 415 26.94 7.23 -5.14
C ALA A 415 26.25 7.35 -3.78
N ILE A 416 25.69 6.24 -3.32
CA ILE A 416 25.17 6.08 -1.97
C ILE A 416 25.97 5.01 -1.26
N LYS A 417 26.36 5.30 -0.02
CA LYS A 417 27.11 4.41 0.85
C LYS A 417 26.22 3.91 1.96
N ARG A 418 26.24 2.60 2.17
CA ARG A 418 25.57 2.00 3.30
C ARG A 418 26.50 2.00 4.51
N GLY A 419 26.09 2.65 5.59
CA GLY A 419 26.80 2.57 6.88
C GLY A 419 26.70 1.20 7.54
N GLU A 420 27.63 0.91 8.45
CA GLU A 420 27.70 -0.36 9.20
C GLU A 420 26.40 -0.66 9.99
N ASN A 421 25.75 0.39 10.49
CA ASN A 421 24.56 0.30 11.33
C ASN A 421 23.27 0.66 10.56
N ALA A 422 23.32 0.74 9.23
CA ALA A 422 22.13 1.01 8.43
C ALA A 422 21.11 -0.12 8.60
N ALA A 423 19.84 0.26 8.79
CA ALA A 423 18.74 -0.69 8.91
C ALA A 423 18.66 -1.60 7.67
N LEU A 424 18.25 -2.85 7.90
CA LEU A 424 17.99 -3.79 6.80
C LEU A 424 16.76 -3.32 6.01
N THR A 425 16.71 -3.69 4.73
CA THR A 425 15.49 -3.47 3.96
C THR A 425 14.39 -4.32 4.56
N ASP A 426 13.29 -3.67 4.94
CA ASP A 426 12.12 -4.33 5.50
C ASP A 426 11.19 -4.84 4.38
N PRO A 427 11.11 -6.17 4.16
CA PRO A 427 10.16 -6.74 3.20
C PRO A 427 8.71 -6.73 3.74
N TYR A 428 8.52 -6.44 5.04
CA TYR A 428 7.27 -6.43 5.79
C TYR A 428 6.83 -5.02 6.19
N ARG A 429 7.16 -3.99 5.39
CA ARG A 429 6.70 -2.63 5.70
C ARG A 429 5.19 -2.56 5.87
N THR A 430 4.74 -1.76 6.83
CA THR A 430 3.34 -1.73 7.27
C THR A 430 2.49 -0.70 6.55
N ALA A 431 3.08 0.17 5.74
CA ALA A 431 2.36 1.13 4.93
C ALA A 431 3.03 1.36 3.57
N TYR A 432 2.24 1.78 2.60
CA TYR A 432 2.70 2.19 1.28
C TYR A 432 1.78 3.27 0.69
N ASP A 433 2.39 4.31 0.11
CA ASP A 433 1.68 5.35 -0.64
C ASP A 433 2.33 5.48 -2.02
N PRO A 434 1.60 5.27 -3.13
CA PRO A 434 2.13 5.45 -4.47
C PRO A 434 2.70 6.84 -4.76
N LEU A 435 2.24 7.89 -4.05
CA LEU A 435 2.71 9.27 -4.22
C LEU A 435 3.77 9.68 -3.18
N ASP A 436 3.99 8.87 -2.15
CA ASP A 436 5.03 9.07 -1.13
C ASP A 436 5.80 7.75 -0.87
N PRO A 437 6.57 7.27 -1.87
CA PRO A 437 7.24 5.98 -1.79
C PRO A 437 8.32 5.96 -0.70
N PRO A 438 8.62 4.80 -0.07
CA PRO A 438 9.61 4.74 0.99
C PRO A 438 11.01 5.11 0.51
N ALA A 439 11.86 5.58 1.42
CA ALA A 439 13.28 5.76 1.14
C ALA A 439 13.97 4.40 0.82
N PRO A 440 14.98 4.35 -0.07
CA PRO A 440 15.51 5.49 -0.80
C PRO A 440 14.59 5.95 -1.93
N ALA A 441 14.46 7.27 -2.06
CA ALA A 441 13.61 7.92 -3.06
C ALA A 441 14.32 9.12 -3.70
N LEU A 442 13.94 9.44 -4.92
CA LEU A 442 14.39 10.65 -5.62
C LEU A 442 13.41 11.78 -5.31
N LEU A 443 13.90 12.82 -4.65
CA LEU A 443 13.19 14.08 -4.46
C LEU A 443 13.41 14.95 -5.70
N VAL A 444 12.32 15.39 -6.33
CA VAL A 444 12.34 16.27 -7.50
C VAL A 444 11.69 17.59 -7.10
N ASN A 445 12.52 18.59 -6.82
CA ASN A 445 12.08 19.94 -6.49
C ASN A 445 11.85 20.71 -7.79
N ILE A 446 10.64 21.24 -7.97
CA ILE A 446 10.18 21.89 -9.19
C ILE A 446 9.76 23.32 -8.86
N GLU A 447 10.34 24.27 -9.58
CA GLU A 447 9.92 25.68 -9.53
C GLU A 447 9.24 26.07 -10.85
N THR A 448 8.04 26.65 -10.76
CA THR A 448 7.33 27.23 -11.90
C THR A 448 6.40 28.35 -11.44
N GLY A 449 6.51 29.53 -12.04
CA GLY A 449 5.77 30.72 -11.58
C GLY A 449 6.02 30.98 -10.09
N GLU A 450 4.96 31.03 -9.29
CA GLU A 450 5.03 31.16 -7.82
C GLU A 450 5.04 29.81 -7.08
N ALA A 451 4.84 28.70 -7.79
CA ALA A 451 4.80 27.38 -7.20
C ALA A 451 6.20 26.81 -7.00
N LYS A 452 6.46 26.34 -5.78
CA LYS A 452 7.61 25.52 -5.41
C LYS A 452 7.08 24.22 -4.84
N VAL A 453 7.23 23.13 -5.58
CA VAL A 453 6.68 21.82 -5.20
C VAL A 453 7.78 20.77 -5.20
N GLN A 454 7.59 19.72 -4.41
CA GLN A 454 8.47 18.56 -4.40
C GLN A 454 7.65 17.33 -4.76
N ALA A 455 8.06 16.62 -5.82
CA ALA A 455 7.55 15.29 -6.12
C ALA A 455 8.55 14.25 -5.61
N ARG A 456 8.05 13.18 -5.01
CA ARG A 456 8.86 12.07 -4.52
C ARG A 456 8.67 10.86 -5.41
N LEU A 457 9.75 10.33 -5.97
CA LEU A 457 9.72 9.24 -6.94
C LEU A 457 10.48 8.01 -6.41
N PRO A 458 9.96 6.79 -6.62
CA PRO A 458 10.67 5.59 -6.24
C PRO A 458 11.89 5.39 -7.15
N PHE A 459 12.93 4.75 -6.64
CA PHE A 459 13.99 4.24 -7.51
C PHE A 459 13.43 3.13 -8.40
N GLU A 460 13.85 3.07 -9.66
CA GLU A 460 13.48 1.97 -10.58
C GLU A 460 13.97 0.62 -10.03
N ALA A 461 15.16 0.65 -9.41
CA ALA A 461 15.76 -0.46 -8.67
C ALA A 461 16.26 0.10 -7.33
N PRO A 462 15.46 0.05 -6.25
CA PRO A 462 15.92 0.44 -4.93
C PRO A 462 16.89 -0.61 -4.39
N PRO A 463 18.02 -0.21 -3.76
CA PRO A 463 18.95 -1.14 -3.16
C PRO A 463 18.32 -1.89 -1.99
N VAL A 464 18.78 -3.11 -1.80
CA VAL A 464 18.44 -4.02 -0.70
C VAL A 464 19.62 -4.06 0.26
N ALA A 465 19.41 -3.52 1.46
CA ALA A 465 20.36 -3.53 2.55
C ALA A 465 20.42 -4.93 3.18
N LEU A 466 21.57 -5.60 3.04
CA LEU A 466 21.77 -6.97 3.53
C LEU A 466 22.36 -7.02 4.95
N PRO A 467 22.21 -8.12 5.71
CA PRO A 467 22.89 -8.25 7.00
C PRO A 467 24.42 -8.23 6.87
N ALA A 468 25.10 -7.84 7.94
CA ALA A 468 26.57 -7.82 8.01
C ALA A 468 27.20 -9.22 7.93
N ARG A 469 26.43 -10.23 8.31
CA ARG A 469 26.80 -11.63 8.26
C ARG A 469 25.71 -12.39 7.54
N LEU A 470 26.10 -13.21 6.59
CA LEU A 470 25.23 -13.97 5.71
C LEU A 470 25.91 -15.31 5.47
N ALA A 471 25.12 -16.37 5.42
CA ALA A 471 25.49 -17.62 4.78
C ALA A 471 24.21 -18.26 4.24
N ASP A 472 24.27 -18.78 3.03
CA ASP A 472 23.19 -19.61 2.49
C ASP A 472 23.37 -21.03 3.01
N ILE A 473 22.28 -21.66 3.44
CA ILE A 473 22.28 -23.00 4.02
C ILE A 473 21.48 -23.95 3.13
N THR A 474 21.98 -25.17 2.90
CA THR A 474 21.29 -26.15 2.07
C THR A 474 21.53 -27.58 2.56
N PRO A 475 20.48 -28.39 2.83
CA PRO A 475 19.08 -28.00 2.78
C PRO A 475 18.68 -27.12 3.98
N GLU A 476 17.71 -26.22 3.80
CA GLU A 476 17.16 -25.41 4.89
C GLU A 476 16.30 -26.23 5.86
N ARG A 477 15.75 -27.35 5.39
CA ARG A 477 14.93 -28.29 6.17
C ARG A 477 15.24 -29.71 5.77
N ALA A 478 15.24 -30.62 6.73
CA ALA A 478 15.40 -32.05 6.47
C ALA A 478 14.41 -32.85 7.31
N ILE A 479 13.90 -33.94 6.74
CA ILE A 479 13.06 -34.92 7.45
C ILE A 479 13.88 -36.18 7.63
N LEU A 480 14.08 -36.57 8.88
CA LEU A 480 14.82 -37.78 9.25
C LEU A 480 13.86 -38.77 9.87
N ASN A 481 13.87 -39.99 9.34
CA ASN A 481 13.06 -41.08 9.88
C ASN A 481 13.79 -41.74 11.05
N THR A 482 13.27 -41.58 12.26
CA THR A 482 13.83 -42.14 13.49
C THR A 482 13.88 -43.68 13.48
N ALA A 483 13.06 -44.36 12.66
CA ALA A 483 13.12 -45.81 12.51
C ALA A 483 14.32 -46.29 11.68
N HIS A 484 15.01 -45.41 10.96
CA HIS A 484 16.19 -45.75 10.16
C HIS A 484 17.49 -45.66 10.98
N SER A 485 18.48 -46.47 10.60
CA SER A 485 19.82 -46.45 11.19
C SER A 485 20.69 -45.28 10.71
N SER A 486 20.43 -44.78 9.49
CA SER A 486 21.10 -43.60 8.95
C SER A 486 20.35 -42.34 9.39
N ARG A 487 20.84 -41.69 10.43
CA ARG A 487 20.21 -40.51 11.05
C ARG A 487 21.05 -39.26 10.90
N SER A 488 21.60 -39.06 9.71
CA SER A 488 22.46 -37.92 9.39
C SER A 488 21.88 -37.06 8.28
N VAL A 489 22.09 -35.76 8.38
CA VAL A 489 21.85 -34.79 7.32
C VAL A 489 23.12 -33.99 7.07
N SER A 490 23.54 -33.93 5.81
CA SER A 490 24.62 -33.06 5.37
C SER A 490 24.05 -31.69 5.03
N VAL A 491 24.61 -30.66 5.66
CA VAL A 491 24.26 -29.27 5.46
C VAL A 491 25.45 -28.55 4.84
N THR A 492 25.23 -27.90 3.70
CA THR A 492 26.22 -27.09 3.00
C THR A 492 26.00 -25.63 3.30
N LEU A 493 27.09 -24.88 3.45
CA LEU A 493 27.11 -23.44 3.57
C LEU A 493 27.78 -22.81 2.35
N SER A 494 27.13 -21.81 1.77
CA SER A 494 27.68 -21.01 0.66
C SER A 494 27.50 -19.52 0.91
N ASN A 495 28.13 -18.70 0.05
CA ASN A 495 28.03 -17.23 0.10
C ASN A 495 28.32 -16.62 1.48
N ILE A 496 29.25 -17.24 2.23
CA ILE A 496 29.61 -16.78 3.58
C ILE A 496 30.18 -15.36 3.52
N ARG A 497 29.59 -14.46 4.31
CA ARG A 497 30.03 -13.08 4.50
C ARG A 497 30.26 -12.77 5.98
N PRO A 498 31.32 -12.00 6.32
CA PRO A 498 32.38 -11.52 5.43
C PRO A 498 33.23 -12.67 4.86
N ALA A 499 33.91 -12.44 3.73
CA ALA A 499 34.71 -13.47 3.09
C ALA A 499 35.80 -14.00 4.04
N GLY A 500 35.95 -15.32 4.14
CA GLY A 500 36.89 -15.96 5.06
C GLY A 500 36.37 -16.10 6.50
N ALA A 501 35.13 -15.71 6.80
CA ALA A 501 34.53 -16.00 8.10
C ALA A 501 34.37 -17.51 8.32
N GLU A 502 34.65 -17.98 9.53
CA GLU A 502 34.41 -19.36 9.92
C GLU A 502 33.02 -19.49 10.53
N ALA A 503 32.12 -20.18 9.83
CA ALA A 503 30.82 -20.51 10.36
C ALA A 503 30.93 -21.55 11.49
N GLN A 504 30.04 -21.47 12.47
CA GLN A 504 29.84 -22.47 13.51
C GLN A 504 28.35 -22.82 13.56
N ILE A 505 28.03 -24.07 13.86
CA ILE A 505 26.66 -24.52 14.06
C ILE A 505 26.47 -24.93 15.52
N THR A 506 25.36 -24.48 16.11
CA THR A 506 24.90 -24.98 17.41
C THR A 506 23.80 -25.99 17.12
N VAL A 507 23.88 -27.17 17.76
CA VAL A 507 22.90 -28.23 17.61
C VAL A 507 22.24 -28.53 18.96
N PRO A 508 21.02 -29.12 18.96
CA PRO A 508 20.36 -29.54 20.20
C PRO A 508 21.20 -30.53 21.02
N ASP A 509 20.89 -30.65 22.31
CA ASP A 509 21.58 -31.59 23.20
C ASP A 509 21.56 -33.03 22.65
N GLY A 510 22.72 -33.68 22.68
CA GLY A 510 22.91 -35.05 22.20
C GLY A 510 23.13 -35.20 20.69
N TRP A 511 22.91 -34.15 19.89
CA TRP A 511 23.26 -34.15 18.47
C TRP A 511 24.76 -34.00 18.27
N ASN A 512 25.29 -34.60 17.20
CA ASN A 512 26.68 -34.43 16.78
C ASN A 512 26.74 -33.60 15.48
N ALA A 513 27.64 -32.62 15.42
CA ALA A 513 27.91 -31.83 14.23
C ALA A 513 29.39 -31.97 13.84
N ALA A 514 29.67 -32.65 12.74
CA ALA A 514 31.01 -32.78 12.19
C ALA A 514 31.23 -31.75 11.09
N ARG A 515 32.26 -30.90 11.22
CA ARG A 515 32.64 -29.94 10.18
C ARG A 515 33.09 -30.69 8.92
N THR A 516 32.60 -30.27 7.76
CA THR A 516 33.05 -30.71 6.44
C THR A 516 33.72 -29.55 5.69
N ASP A 517 34.28 -29.83 4.51
CA ASP A 517 34.91 -28.80 3.66
C ASP A 517 33.94 -27.67 3.29
N THR A 518 32.66 -28.00 3.13
CA THR A 518 31.62 -27.07 2.64
C THR A 518 30.50 -26.83 3.64
N GLY A 519 30.56 -27.36 4.87
CA GLY A 519 29.49 -27.18 5.87
C GLY A 519 29.61 -28.14 7.05
N PHE A 520 28.53 -28.86 7.36
CA PHE A 520 28.43 -29.75 8.52
C PHE A 520 27.63 -31.01 8.22
N ASP A 521 28.07 -32.15 8.74
CA ASP A 521 27.27 -33.36 8.84
C ASP A 521 26.65 -33.42 10.24
N LEU A 522 25.32 -33.34 10.32
CA LEU A 522 24.56 -33.40 11.56
C LEU A 522 24.06 -34.81 11.77
N THR A 523 24.28 -35.38 12.95
CA THR A 523 23.81 -36.73 13.32
C THR A 523 22.94 -36.67 14.56
N LEU A 524 21.75 -37.29 14.47
CA LEU A 524 20.80 -37.37 15.59
C LEU A 524 21.19 -38.49 16.56
N PRO A 525 20.93 -38.33 17.87
CA PRO A 525 21.11 -39.40 18.83
C PRO A 525 20.11 -40.54 18.62
N GLU A 526 20.43 -41.74 19.13
CA GLU A 526 19.59 -42.93 18.99
C GLU A 526 18.23 -42.81 19.69
N ASP A 527 18.16 -42.00 20.75
CA ASP A 527 17.00 -41.76 21.60
C ASP A 527 16.29 -40.42 21.30
N ALA A 528 16.59 -39.78 20.17
CA ALA A 528 15.90 -38.55 19.73
C ALA A 528 14.37 -38.77 19.66
N ALA A 529 13.61 -37.90 20.33
CA ALA A 529 12.16 -37.91 20.28
C ALA A 529 11.65 -37.40 18.92
N GLU A 530 10.44 -37.79 18.53
CA GLU A 530 9.77 -37.19 17.37
C GLU A 530 9.43 -35.72 17.65
N GLY A 531 9.81 -34.81 16.76
CA GLY A 531 9.60 -33.38 16.96
C GLY A 531 10.29 -32.49 15.92
N LEU A 532 10.05 -31.18 16.05
CA LEU A 532 10.78 -30.13 15.32
C LEU A 532 11.96 -29.67 16.19
N TYR A 533 13.15 -29.59 15.60
CA TYR A 533 14.42 -29.30 16.26
C TYR A 533 15.15 -28.13 15.63
#